data_AF-A0A087DDF6-F1
#
_entry.id   AF-A0A087DDF6-F1
#
_cell.length_a   1.000
_cell.length_b   1.000
_cell.length_c   1.000
_cell.angle_alpha   90.00
_cell.angle_beta   90.00
_cell.angle_gamma   90.00
#
_symmetry.space_group_name_H-M   'P 1'
#
loop_
_entity.id
_entity.type
_entity.pdbx_description
1 polymer ?
#
loop_
_entity_poly.entity_id
_entity_poly.type
_entity_poly.pdbx_seq_one_letter_code
_entity_poly.pdbx_strand_id
1 'polypeptide(L)'
;MAEAKTITVNTAMFGQDADAKTAAANKVAKEFGISDEALAAVEDFKSQLTYHNAWDLPFMGYVNEEGYGYAYVPDQAIAPPSWDAHKAFKNLPIDVQTAFAIRMLFTHRDVDRYGANMYLHYERGFNVHFEGPGSNNY
;
A
#
# COMPACT_ATOMS: atom_id res chain seq x y z
N MET A 1 18.90 7.03 -18.20
CA MET A 1 19.20 6.28 -16.97
C MET A 1 18.21 6.74 -15.92
N ALA A 2 17.05 6.09 -15.80
CA ALA A 2 16.13 6.40 -14.72
C ALA A 2 16.77 5.85 -13.44
N GLU A 3 17.06 6.70 -12.46
CA GLU A 3 17.42 6.25 -11.12
C GLU A 3 16.37 5.24 -10.69
N ALA A 4 16.81 4.01 -10.39
CA ALA A 4 15.90 2.95 -10.02
C ALA A 4 15.16 3.39 -8.76
N LYS A 5 13.86 3.66 -8.89
CA LYS A 5 12.96 3.99 -7.77
C LYS A 5 12.71 2.70 -6.98
N THR A 6 13.74 2.20 -6.31
CA THR A 6 13.68 0.95 -5.57
C THR A 6 13.35 1.23 -4.10
N ILE A 7 12.25 0.67 -3.63
CA ILE A 7 11.86 0.67 -2.22
C ILE A 7 12.39 -0.62 -1.58
N THR A 8 13.26 -0.49 -0.58
CA THR A 8 13.71 -1.63 0.22
C THR A 8 12.83 -1.80 1.45
N VAL A 9 12.21 -2.97 1.58
CA VAL A 9 11.33 -3.33 2.71
C VAL A 9 12.02 -4.38 3.56
N ASN A 10 12.46 -3.99 4.75
CA ASN A 10 13.07 -4.94 5.68
C ASN A 10 12.00 -5.83 6.32
N THR A 11 12.02 -7.12 6.03
CA THR A 11 11.00 -8.08 6.50
C THR A 11 11.06 -8.32 8.01
N ALA A 12 12.18 -7.99 8.67
CA ALA A 12 12.25 -8.00 10.14
C ALA A 12 11.27 -7.00 10.77
N MET A 13 10.86 -5.95 10.04
CA MET A 13 9.84 -5.00 10.49
C MET A 13 8.47 -5.64 10.64
N PHE A 14 8.18 -6.77 9.98
CA PHE A 14 6.86 -7.40 10.03
C PHE A 14 6.50 -7.92 11.43
N GLY A 15 7.50 -8.24 12.26
CA GLY A 15 7.32 -8.63 13.66
C GLY A 15 7.25 -7.47 14.65
N GLN A 16 7.46 -6.23 14.21
CA GLN A 16 7.43 -5.06 15.09
C GLN A 16 6.02 -4.50 15.29
N ASP A 17 5.88 -3.59 16.26
CA ASP A 17 4.65 -2.88 16.55
C ASP A 17 4.21 -1.96 15.38
N ALA A 18 2.94 -1.56 15.42
CA ALA A 18 2.32 -0.76 14.35
C ALA A 18 2.96 0.63 14.20
N ASP A 19 3.42 1.23 15.31
CA ASP A 19 4.06 2.54 15.31
C ASP A 19 5.43 2.47 14.64
N ALA A 20 6.24 1.46 14.96
CA ALA A 20 7.55 1.23 14.34
C ALA A 20 7.43 0.99 12.82
N LYS A 21 6.45 0.18 12.40
CA LYS A 21 6.15 -0.05 10.97
C LYS A 21 5.75 1.24 10.26
N THR A 22 4.86 2.02 10.87
CA THR A 22 4.39 3.29 10.32
C THR A 22 5.54 4.30 10.21
N ALA A 23 6.40 4.38 11.22
CA ALA A 23 7.57 5.24 11.22
C ALA A 23 8.56 4.85 10.10
N ALA A 24 8.84 3.57 9.93
CA ALA A 24 9.71 3.08 8.85
C ALA A 24 9.14 3.39 7.46
N ALA A 25 7.85 3.10 7.25
CA ALA A 25 7.17 3.42 6.00
C ALA A 25 7.16 4.93 5.71
N ASN A 26 6.92 5.77 6.73
CA ASN A 26 6.95 7.23 6.58
C ASN A 26 8.35 7.73 6.22
N LYS A 27 9.40 7.14 6.78
CA LYS A 27 10.78 7.47 6.41
C LYS A 27 11.03 7.18 4.94
N VAL A 28 10.66 5.99 4.47
CA VAL A 28 10.77 5.61 3.05
C VAL A 28 9.96 6.57 2.17
N ALA A 29 8.72 6.87 2.53
CA ALA A 29 7.88 7.81 1.79
C ALA A 29 8.54 9.20 1.65
N LYS A 30 9.13 9.72 2.73
CA LYS A 30 9.85 10.99 2.74
C LYS A 30 11.10 10.99 1.85
N GLU A 31 11.81 9.87 1.77
CA GLU A 31 12.97 9.72 0.86
C GLU A 31 12.56 9.90 -0.61
N PHE A 32 11.30 9.61 -0.95
CA PHE A 32 10.72 9.85 -2.27
C PHE A 32 10.02 11.20 -2.44
N GLY A 33 10.17 12.12 -1.47
CA GLY A 33 9.64 13.48 -1.54
C GLY A 33 8.18 13.63 -1.10
N ILE A 34 7.60 12.62 -0.45
CA ILE A 34 6.22 12.70 0.08
C ILE A 34 6.20 13.61 1.31
N SER A 35 5.29 14.59 1.32
CA SER A 35 5.14 15.55 2.40
C SER A 35 4.48 14.96 3.64
N ASP A 36 4.73 15.57 4.81
CA ASP A 36 4.05 15.23 6.07
C ASP A 36 2.52 15.41 5.96
N GLU A 37 2.05 16.35 5.16
CA GLU A 37 0.62 16.55 4.88
C GLU A 37 0.02 15.35 4.16
N ALA A 38 0.72 14.81 3.15
CA ALA A 38 0.28 13.61 2.44
C ALA A 38 0.29 12.39 3.37
N LEU A 39 1.29 12.28 4.25
CA LEU A 39 1.37 11.24 5.27
C LEU A 39 0.25 11.34 6.31
N ALA A 40 -0.20 12.54 6.66
CA ALA A 40 -1.34 12.73 7.54
C ALA A 40 -2.65 12.36 6.85
N ALA A 41 -2.82 12.74 5.57
CA ALA A 41 -4.01 12.42 4.78
C ALA A 41 -4.23 10.91 4.57
N VAL A 42 -3.18 10.10 4.66
CA VAL A 42 -3.32 8.63 4.67
C VAL A 42 -4.19 8.14 5.84
N GLU A 43 -4.10 8.77 7.00
CA GLU A 43 -4.91 8.37 8.16
C GLU A 43 -6.41 8.64 7.97
N ASP A 44 -6.75 9.69 7.21
CA ASP A 44 -8.14 9.96 6.82
C ASP A 44 -8.69 8.82 5.95
N PHE A 45 -7.94 8.39 4.94
CA PHE A 45 -8.36 7.27 4.10
C PHE A 45 -8.44 5.95 4.88
N LYS A 46 -7.51 5.67 5.81
CA LYS A 46 -7.60 4.50 6.71
C LYS A 46 -8.86 4.55 7.59
N SER A 47 -9.25 5.74 8.03
CA SER A 47 -10.47 5.96 8.79
C SER A 47 -11.71 5.66 7.95
N GLN A 48 -11.71 6.09 6.68
CA GLN A 48 -12.77 5.74 5.72
C GLN A 48 -12.84 4.23 5.47
N LEU A 49 -11.70 3.55 5.26
CA LEU A 49 -11.68 2.08 5.09
C LEU A 49 -12.25 1.36 6.31
N THR A 50 -11.93 1.83 7.52
CA THR A 50 -12.46 1.27 8.77
C THR A 50 -13.95 1.52 8.90
N TYR A 51 -14.40 2.75 8.65
CA TYR A 51 -15.80 3.14 8.74
C TYR A 51 -16.69 2.36 7.77
N HIS A 52 -16.20 2.10 6.56
CA HIS A 52 -16.91 1.35 5.53
C HIS A 52 -16.64 -0.16 5.56
N ASN A 53 -15.86 -0.67 6.51
CA ASN A 53 -15.46 -2.08 6.58
C ASN A 53 -14.87 -2.60 5.24
N ALA A 54 -13.99 -1.80 4.65
CA ALA A 54 -13.47 -2.00 3.29
C ALA A 54 -12.01 -2.51 3.26
N TRP A 55 -11.43 -2.86 4.41
CA TRP A 55 -10.06 -3.36 4.50
C TRP A 55 -9.83 -4.68 3.75
N ASP A 56 -10.87 -5.48 3.57
CA ASP A 56 -10.83 -6.76 2.85
C ASP A 56 -11.08 -6.61 1.34
N LEU A 57 -11.29 -5.38 0.87
CA LEU A 57 -11.61 -5.10 -0.52
C LEU A 57 -10.37 -4.73 -1.33
N PRO A 58 -10.35 -4.98 -2.66
CA PRO A 58 -9.26 -4.61 -3.55
C PRO A 58 -9.23 -3.10 -3.85
N PHE A 59 -9.15 -2.24 -2.83
CA PHE A 59 -9.21 -0.77 -2.99
C PHE A 59 -7.99 -0.20 -3.75
N MET A 60 -6.84 -0.88 -3.75
CA MET A 60 -5.70 -0.54 -4.64
C MET A 60 -5.90 -1.06 -6.08
N GLY A 61 -6.98 -1.79 -6.34
CA GLY A 61 -7.31 -2.40 -7.63
C GLY A 61 -6.64 -3.75 -7.87
N TYR A 62 -5.67 -4.14 -7.04
CA TYR A 62 -4.91 -5.38 -7.17
C TYR A 62 -5.12 -6.26 -5.94
N VAL A 63 -5.23 -7.58 -6.15
CA VAL A 63 -5.36 -8.65 -5.14
C VAL A 63 -6.75 -8.72 -4.47
N ASN A 64 -7.41 -9.89 -4.58
CA ASN A 64 -8.63 -10.22 -3.84
C ASN A 64 -8.31 -11.03 -2.56
N GLU A 65 -9.29 -11.19 -1.68
CA GLU A 65 -9.17 -11.88 -0.37
C GLU A 65 -8.58 -13.31 -0.47
N GLU A 66 -8.73 -13.97 -1.62
CA GLU A 66 -8.22 -15.33 -1.89
C GLU A 66 -6.74 -15.37 -2.31
N GLY A 67 -6.05 -14.23 -2.39
CA GLY A 67 -4.61 -14.19 -2.68
C GLY A 67 -4.22 -14.52 -4.12
N TYR A 68 -5.18 -14.65 -5.05
CA TYR A 68 -4.93 -14.80 -6.49
C TYR A 68 -4.63 -13.44 -7.12
N GLY A 69 -3.49 -12.88 -6.74
CA GLY A 69 -3.12 -11.47 -6.85
C GLY A 69 -2.59 -10.95 -8.18
N TYR A 70 -2.95 -11.54 -9.31
CA TYR A 70 -2.48 -11.07 -10.63
C TYR A 70 -3.54 -10.30 -11.44
N ALA A 71 -4.79 -10.22 -10.95
CA ALA A 71 -5.87 -9.55 -11.66
C ALA A 71 -6.13 -8.15 -11.10
N TYR A 72 -6.22 -7.16 -12.01
CA TYR A 72 -6.75 -5.85 -11.70
C TYR A 72 -8.28 -5.96 -11.62
N VAL A 73 -8.84 -5.88 -10.41
CA VAL A 73 -10.28 -6.11 -10.12
C VAL A 73 -10.90 -4.93 -9.35
N PRO A 74 -10.83 -3.69 -9.88
CA PRO A 74 -11.35 -2.50 -9.19
C PRO A 74 -12.85 -2.58 -8.91
N ASP A 75 -13.61 -3.28 -9.77
CA ASP A 75 -15.08 -3.42 -9.64
C ASP A 75 -15.51 -4.25 -8.43
N GLN A 76 -14.58 -4.96 -7.78
CA GLN A 76 -14.83 -5.71 -6.55
C GLN A 76 -14.57 -4.89 -5.29
N ALA A 77 -14.13 -3.63 -5.42
CA ALA A 77 -13.82 -2.76 -4.29
C ALA A 77 -15.05 -2.01 -3.72
N ILE A 78 -16.24 -2.60 -3.80
CA ILE A 78 -17.50 -1.96 -3.37
C ILE A 78 -17.90 -2.46 -1.98
N ALA A 79 -17.79 -1.58 -0.99
CA ALA A 79 -18.23 -1.85 0.37
C ALA A 79 -19.74 -1.62 0.54
N PRO A 80 -20.43 -2.43 1.35
CA PRO A 80 -21.84 -2.20 1.67
C PRO A 80 -22.06 -0.81 2.33
N PRO A 81 -23.12 -0.06 1.99
CA PRO A 81 -24.17 -0.43 1.03
C PRO A 81 -23.83 -0.16 -0.44
N SER A 82 -22.91 0.76 -0.77
CA SER A 82 -22.47 1.09 -2.15
C SER A 82 -21.24 2.02 -2.18
N TRP A 83 -20.30 1.89 -1.23
CA TRP A 83 -19.11 2.75 -1.20
C TRP A 83 -17.97 2.14 -2.00
N ASP A 84 -17.58 2.81 -3.07
CA ASP A 84 -16.48 2.38 -3.94
C ASP A 84 -15.13 2.81 -3.36
N ALA A 85 -14.45 1.86 -2.71
CA ALA A 85 -13.17 2.07 -2.06
C ALA A 85 -12.05 2.31 -3.08
N HIS A 86 -12.12 1.72 -4.28
CA HIS A 86 -11.12 1.96 -5.33
C HIS A 86 -11.24 3.37 -5.90
N LYS A 87 -12.47 3.83 -6.16
CA LYS A 87 -12.72 5.21 -6.58
C LYS A 87 -12.32 6.21 -5.50
N ALA A 88 -12.61 5.92 -4.23
CA ALA A 88 -12.16 6.73 -3.11
C ALA A 88 -10.62 6.82 -3.07
N PHE A 89 -9.93 5.69 -3.26
CA PHE A 89 -8.47 5.65 -3.33
C PHE A 89 -7.91 6.47 -4.52
N LYS A 90 -8.46 6.30 -5.73
CA LYS A 90 -8.00 7.02 -6.93
C LYS A 90 -8.29 8.53 -6.88
N ASN A 91 -9.27 8.96 -6.09
CA ASN A 91 -9.55 10.39 -5.86
C ASN A 91 -8.57 11.06 -4.89
N LEU A 92 -7.76 10.30 -4.14
CA LEU A 92 -6.74 10.87 -3.27
C LEU A 92 -5.65 11.57 -4.10
N PRO A 93 -4.94 12.57 -3.54
CA PRO A 93 -3.75 13.09 -4.19
C PRO A 93 -2.73 11.99 -4.44
N ILE A 94 -1.99 12.10 -5.55
CA ILE A 94 -1.09 11.04 -5.99
C ILE A 94 0.00 10.70 -4.95
N ASP A 95 0.43 11.69 -4.18
CA ASP A 95 1.40 11.50 -3.09
C ASP A 95 0.78 10.74 -1.92
N VAL A 96 -0.51 10.96 -1.64
CA VAL A 96 -1.27 10.22 -0.62
C VAL A 96 -1.47 8.77 -1.05
N GLN A 97 -1.81 8.52 -2.32
CA GLN A 97 -1.91 7.16 -2.86
C GLN A 97 -0.57 6.41 -2.74
N THR A 98 0.53 7.09 -3.08
CA THR A 98 1.88 6.52 -3.01
C THR A 98 2.28 6.26 -1.55
N ALA A 99 2.02 7.21 -0.65
CA ALA A 99 2.29 7.08 0.77
C ALA A 99 1.52 5.92 1.40
N PHE A 100 0.24 5.78 1.04
CA PHE A 100 -0.60 4.69 1.49
C PHE A 100 -0.02 3.34 1.05
N ALA A 101 0.30 3.19 -0.24
CA ALA A 101 0.86 1.96 -0.76
C ALA A 101 2.22 1.63 -0.10
N ILE A 102 3.09 2.63 0.11
CA ILE A 102 4.33 2.44 0.86
C ILE A 102 4.05 1.94 2.28
N ARG A 103 3.07 2.50 3.00
CA ARG A 103 2.68 1.98 4.32
C ARG A 103 2.22 0.54 4.26
N MET A 104 1.39 0.18 3.28
CA MET A 104 0.88 -1.18 3.12
C MET A 104 2.00 -2.22 2.95
N LEU A 105 3.14 -1.87 2.33
CA LEU A 105 4.31 -2.76 2.24
C LEU A 105 4.85 -3.21 3.61
N PHE A 106 4.70 -2.38 4.65
CA PHE A 106 5.19 -2.66 6.00
C PHE A 106 4.11 -3.26 6.91
N THR A 107 2.87 -3.40 6.44
CA THR A 107 1.76 -3.95 7.24
C THR A 107 1.79 -5.47 7.34
N HIS A 108 0.97 -6.02 8.24
CA HIS A 108 0.95 -7.45 8.59
C HIS A 108 0.32 -8.35 7.52
N ARG A 109 -0.64 -7.86 6.73
CA ARG A 109 -1.39 -8.71 5.80
C ARG A 109 -0.62 -8.90 4.50
N ASP A 110 -0.41 -10.15 4.12
CA ASP A 110 0.22 -10.50 2.83
C ASP A 110 -0.51 -9.86 1.65
N VAL A 111 -1.84 -9.94 1.64
CA VAL A 111 -2.68 -9.41 0.55
C VAL A 111 -2.47 -7.91 0.33
N ASP A 112 -2.39 -7.12 1.41
CA ASP A 112 -2.16 -5.68 1.33
C ASP A 112 -0.75 -5.36 0.81
N ARG A 113 0.25 -6.15 1.23
CA ARG A 113 1.64 -6.01 0.74
C ARG A 113 1.74 -6.29 -0.76
N TYR A 114 1.11 -7.37 -1.23
CA TYR A 114 1.12 -7.72 -2.64
C TYR A 114 0.36 -6.69 -3.48
N GLY A 115 -0.83 -6.25 -3.03
CA GLY A 115 -1.60 -5.20 -3.70
C GLY A 115 -0.83 -3.88 -3.81
N ALA A 116 -0.13 -3.50 -2.74
CA ALA A 116 0.74 -2.33 -2.72
C ALA A 116 1.95 -2.45 -3.64
N ASN A 117 2.60 -3.62 -3.67
CA ASN A 117 3.71 -3.87 -4.59
C ASN A 117 3.27 -3.74 -6.05
N MET A 118 2.14 -4.34 -6.43
CA MET A 118 1.60 -4.24 -7.78
C MET A 118 1.22 -2.81 -8.15
N TYR A 119 0.53 -2.09 -7.25
CA TYR A 119 0.20 -0.68 -7.47
C TYR A 119 1.46 0.18 -7.65
N LEU A 120 2.44 0.03 -6.77
CA LEU A 120 3.70 0.78 -6.85
C LEU A 120 4.50 0.45 -8.12
N HIS A 121 4.47 -0.80 -8.58
CA HIS A 121 5.11 -1.22 -9.81
C HIS A 121 4.41 -0.67 -11.06
N TYR A 122 3.13 -0.97 -11.24
CA TYR A 122 2.40 -0.65 -12.47
C TYR A 122 2.01 0.83 -12.58
N GLU A 123 1.54 1.44 -11.48
CA GLU A 123 0.98 2.80 -11.52
C GLU A 123 2.03 3.87 -11.24
N ARG A 124 3.12 3.51 -10.55
CA ARG A 124 4.10 4.48 -10.03
C ARG A 124 5.54 4.22 -10.51
N GLY A 125 5.81 3.04 -11.09
CA GLY A 125 7.11 2.67 -11.62
C GLY A 125 8.18 2.44 -10.54
N PHE A 126 7.78 2.10 -9.32
CA PHE A 126 8.69 1.67 -8.26
C PHE A 126 9.00 0.19 -8.38
N ASN A 127 10.21 -0.20 -7.98
CA ASN A 127 10.54 -1.60 -7.74
C ASN A 127 10.55 -1.84 -6.23
N VAL A 128 9.92 -2.90 -5.75
CA VAL A 128 9.97 -3.25 -4.32
C VAL A 128 10.94 -4.41 -4.15
N HIS A 129 11.94 -4.23 -3.29
CA HIS A 129 12.87 -5.28 -2.88
C HIS A 129 12.63 -5.60 -1.41
N PHE A 130 12.26 -6.84 -1.11
CA PHE A 130 12.14 -7.30 0.27
C PHE A 130 13.50 -7.82 0.74
N GLU A 131 13.96 -7.37 1.91
CA GLU A 131 15.26 -7.73 2.49
C GLU A 131 15.09 -8.39 3.87
N GLY A 132 15.69 -9.56 4.10
CA GLY A 132 15.61 -10.31 5.37
C GLY A 132 15.37 -11.82 5.18
N PRO A 133 15.44 -12.64 6.26
CA PRO A 133 15.25 -14.09 6.17
C PRO A 133 13.84 -14.42 5.66
N GLY A 134 13.74 -15.14 4.54
CA GLY A 134 12.48 -15.38 3.81
C GLY A 134 12.26 -14.46 2.61
N SER A 135 13.17 -13.52 2.33
CA SER A 135 13.17 -12.76 1.09
C SER A 135 13.59 -13.67 -0.05
N ASN A 136 12.61 -14.09 -0.84
CA ASN A 136 12.86 -14.79 -2.08
C ASN A 136 13.51 -13.81 -3.06
N ASN A 137 14.84 -13.89 -3.19
CA ASN A 137 15.57 -13.31 -4.30
C ASN A 137 15.23 -14.12 -5.55
N TYR A 138 14.14 -13.79 -6.24
CA TYR A 138 13.87 -14.25 -7.60
C TYR A 138 14.26 -13.17 -8.59
#